data_AF-A0A225UCX4-F1
#
_entry.id   AF-A0A225UCX4-F1
#
_cell.length_a   1.000
_cell.length_b   1.000
_cell.length_c   1.000
_cell.angle_alpha   90.00
_cell.angle_beta   90.00
_cell.angle_gamma   90.00
#
_symmetry.space_group_name_H-M   'P 1'
#
loop_
_entity.id
_entity.type
_entity.pdbx_description
1 polymer ?
#
loop_
_entity_poly.entity_id
_entity_poly.type
_entity_poly.pdbx_seq_one_letter_code
_entity_poly.pdbx_strand_id
1 'polypeptide(L)'
;MSPVDVFKFYQLDKAGDSLLSSPQLNTWISYMNKFNSANPSMEKATQLGIFTQVYGNERLAQILIKAQNVDSTKTAAVKFQKMQINYWLKSKQKATDIMTWLGMTKENPSAIEKLAFKYYNEKNLR
;
A
#
# COMPACT_ATOMS: atom_id res chain seq x y z
N MET A 1 9.84 -18.08 -10.81
CA MET A 1 9.85 -17.27 -9.58
C MET A 1 8.49 -16.61 -9.42
N SER A 2 7.97 -16.49 -8.21
CA SER A 2 6.73 -15.74 -8.00
C SER A 2 7.00 -14.23 -8.10
N PRO A 3 5.97 -13.39 -8.33
CA PRO A 3 6.11 -11.95 -8.22
C PRO A 3 6.67 -11.48 -6.86
N VAL A 4 6.40 -12.18 -5.76
CA VAL A 4 6.96 -11.86 -4.44
C VAL A 4 8.47 -12.13 -4.40
N ASP A 5 8.92 -13.25 -4.98
CA ASP A 5 10.35 -13.57 -5.03
C ASP A 5 11.12 -12.53 -5.84
N VAL A 6 10.56 -12.09 -6.97
CA VAL A 6 11.19 -11.06 -7.80
C VAL A 6 11.15 -9.68 -7.13
N PHE A 7 10.13 -9.39 -6.32
CA PHE A 7 10.08 -8.18 -5.50
C PHE A 7 11.26 -8.11 -4.52
N LYS A 8 11.52 -9.22 -3.81
CA LYS A 8 12.64 -9.36 -2.88
C LYS A 8 13.99 -9.41 -3.59
N PHE A 9 14.07 -10.02 -4.77
CA PHE A 9 15.26 -10.02 -5.61
C PHE A 9 15.72 -8.59 -5.93
N TYR A 10 14.78 -7.68 -6.23
CA TYR A 10 15.05 -6.26 -6.41
C TYR A 10 15.20 -5.47 -5.10
N GLN A 11 15.23 -6.15 -3.94
CA GLN A 11 15.31 -5.55 -2.60
C GLN A 11 14.19 -4.54 -2.30
N LEU A 12 13.07 -4.65 -3.01
CA LEU A 12 11.93 -3.74 -2.84
C LEU A 12 11.18 -4.00 -1.52
N ASP A 13 11.44 -5.11 -0.83
CA ASP A 13 10.99 -5.40 0.53
C ASP A 13 11.74 -4.58 1.59
N LYS A 14 12.93 -4.08 1.24
CA LYS A 14 13.79 -3.27 2.10
C LYS A 14 13.76 -1.78 1.74
N ALA A 15 13.13 -1.42 0.62
CA ALA A 15 13.08 -0.04 0.13
C ALA A 15 12.35 0.93 1.07
N GLY A 16 11.40 0.44 1.88
CA GLY A 16 10.71 1.25 2.87
C GLY A 16 10.08 2.50 2.26
N ASP A 17 10.43 3.67 2.80
CA ASP A 17 9.91 4.97 2.37
C ASP A 17 10.29 5.31 0.90
N SER A 18 11.35 4.71 0.37
CA SER A 18 11.80 4.89 -1.02
C SER A 18 11.12 3.94 -2.02
N LEU A 19 10.18 3.10 -1.58
CA LEU A 19 9.51 2.12 -2.44
C LEU A 19 8.93 2.75 -3.72
N LEU A 20 8.16 3.83 -3.56
CA LEU A 20 7.43 4.45 -4.68
C LEU A 20 8.32 5.29 -5.62
N SER A 21 9.54 5.64 -5.19
CA SER A 21 10.53 6.33 -6.02
C SER A 21 11.57 5.38 -6.60
N SER A 22 11.56 4.10 -6.23
CA SER A 22 12.53 3.11 -6.70
C SER A 22 12.33 2.82 -8.19
N PRO A 23 13.36 2.97 -9.05
CA PRO A 23 13.24 2.63 -10.46
C PRO A 23 12.98 1.14 -10.69
N GLN A 24 13.46 0.29 -9.78
CA GLN A 24 13.27 -1.17 -9.80
C GLN A 24 11.80 -1.55 -9.63
N LEU A 25 10.99 -0.67 -9.03
CA LEU A 25 9.56 -0.90 -8.90
C LEU A 25 8.88 -1.02 -10.27
N ASN A 26 9.26 -0.18 -11.24
CA ASN A 26 8.71 -0.22 -12.60
C ASN A 26 9.07 -1.51 -13.34
N THR A 27 10.32 -1.96 -13.17
CA THR A 27 10.79 -3.24 -13.70
C THR A 27 10.00 -4.40 -13.11
N TRP A 28 9.80 -4.39 -11.79
CA TRP A 28 9.01 -5.40 -11.09
C TRP A 28 7.53 -5.39 -11.50
N ILE A 29 6.90 -4.22 -11.67
CA ILE A 29 5.50 -4.11 -12.15
C ILE A 29 5.37 -4.74 -13.55
N SER A 30 6.33 -4.47 -14.43
CA SER A 30 6.36 -5.06 -15.78
C SER A 30 6.49 -6.58 -15.72
N TYR A 31 7.32 -7.10 -14.81
CA TYR A 31 7.43 -8.53 -14.57
C TYR A 31 6.12 -9.14 -14.04
N MET A 32 5.51 -8.53 -13.03
CA MET A 32 4.24 -8.99 -12.44
C MET A 32 3.13 -9.06 -13.50
N ASN A 33 3.05 -8.06 -14.38
CA ASN A 33 2.08 -8.07 -15.48
C ASN A 33 2.32 -9.22 -16.46
N LYS A 34 3.58 -9.47 -16.86
CA LYS A 34 3.94 -10.62 -17.71
C LYS A 34 3.64 -11.95 -17.02
N PHE A 35 3.93 -12.07 -15.73
CA PHE A 35 3.61 -13.26 -14.93
C PHE A 35 2.10 -13.53 -14.95
N ASN A 36 1.27 -12.52 -14.70
CA ASN A 36 -0.19 -12.66 -14.73
C ASN A 36 -0.71 -13.04 -16.12
N SER A 37 -0.17 -12.46 -17.20
CA SER A 37 -0.55 -12.80 -18.57
C SER A 37 -0.17 -14.23 -18.95
N ALA A 38 0.97 -14.74 -18.46
CA ALA A 38 1.41 -16.11 -18.71
C ALA A 38 0.65 -17.16 -17.88
N ASN A 39 -0.02 -16.75 -16.79
CA ASN A 39 -0.74 -17.62 -15.87
C ASN A 39 -2.21 -17.20 -15.72
N PRO A 40 -3.02 -17.21 -16.79
CA PRO A 40 -4.36 -16.63 -16.79
C PRO A 40 -5.38 -17.38 -15.92
N SER A 41 -5.12 -18.67 -15.62
CA SER A 41 -5.98 -19.50 -14.77
C SER A 41 -5.71 -19.32 -13.27
N MET A 42 -4.63 -18.62 -12.90
CA MET A 42 -4.28 -18.36 -11.50
C MET A 42 -4.89 -17.04 -11.01
N GLU A 43 -5.03 -16.91 -9.68
CA GLU A 43 -5.36 -15.62 -9.09
C GLU A 43 -4.30 -14.59 -9.46
N LYS A 44 -4.74 -13.42 -9.93
CA LYS A 44 -3.84 -12.37 -10.40
C LYS A 44 -3.11 -11.73 -9.23
N ALA A 45 -1.78 -11.68 -9.32
CA ALA A 45 -0.97 -10.85 -8.45
C ALA A 45 -1.34 -9.37 -8.65
N THR A 46 -1.50 -8.64 -7.54
CA THR A 46 -1.75 -7.19 -7.56
C THR A 46 -0.67 -6.45 -6.80
N GLN A 47 -0.41 -5.20 -7.19
CA GLN A 47 0.55 -4.33 -6.50
C GLN A 47 0.22 -4.21 -5.01
N LEU A 48 -1.02 -3.82 -4.68
CA LEU A 48 -1.45 -3.69 -3.29
C LEU A 48 -1.36 -5.02 -2.53
N GLY A 49 -1.76 -6.13 -3.14
CA GLY A 49 -1.70 -7.44 -2.51
C GLY A 49 -0.27 -7.82 -2.12
N ILE A 50 0.68 -7.64 -3.04
CA ILE A 50 2.10 -7.97 -2.77
C ILE A 50 2.72 -6.99 -1.78
N PHE A 51 2.44 -5.69 -1.91
CA PHE A 51 2.92 -4.72 -0.92
C PHE A 51 2.41 -5.06 0.48
N THR A 52 1.13 -5.44 0.60
CA THR A 52 0.50 -5.80 1.87
C THR A 52 1.07 -7.10 2.42
N GLN A 53 1.31 -8.10 1.57
CA GLN A 53 1.94 -9.37 1.95
C GLN A 53 3.37 -9.18 2.46
N VAL A 54 4.13 -8.27 1.85
CA VAL A 54 5.55 -8.04 2.18
C VAL A 54 5.71 -7.11 3.39
N TYR A 55 4.98 -6.00 3.42
CA TYR A 55 5.14 -4.97 4.45
C TYR A 55 4.17 -5.15 5.63
N GLY A 56 3.03 -5.80 5.43
CA GLY A 56 1.93 -5.78 6.38
C GLY A 56 1.11 -4.49 6.31
N ASN A 57 -0.08 -4.50 6.93
CA ASN A 57 -1.04 -3.38 6.86
C ASN A 57 -0.47 -2.07 7.43
N GLU A 58 0.03 -2.12 8.66
CA GLU A 58 0.55 -0.95 9.38
C GLU A 58 1.74 -0.32 8.66
N ARG A 59 2.80 -1.10 8.42
CA ARG A 59 4.03 -0.57 7.83
C ARG A 59 3.78 -0.03 6.42
N LEU A 60 2.96 -0.71 5.61
CA LEU A 60 2.60 -0.20 4.30
C LEU A 60 1.84 1.12 4.40
N ALA A 61 0.90 1.25 5.34
CA ALA A 61 0.17 2.50 5.55
C ALA A 61 1.13 3.64 5.92
N GLN A 62 2.08 3.38 6.80
CA GLN A 62 3.09 4.37 7.20
C GLN A 62 4.01 4.79 6.04
N ILE A 63 4.46 3.84 5.21
CA ILE A 63 5.23 4.14 3.98
C ILE A 63 4.43 5.06 3.06
N LEU A 64 3.15 4.75 2.84
CA LEU A 64 2.26 5.52 1.97
C LEU A 64 1.93 6.90 2.54
N ILE A 65 1.74 7.04 3.85
CA ILE A 65 1.57 8.35 4.51
C ILE A 65 2.81 9.22 4.31
N LYS A 66 4.02 8.67 4.53
CA LYS A 66 5.25 9.43 4.34
C LYS A 66 5.47 9.83 2.88
N ALA A 67 5.22 8.91 1.94
CA ALA A 67 5.35 9.18 0.51
C ALA A 67 4.37 10.25 -0.02
N GLN A 68 3.30 10.58 0.74
CA GLN A 68 2.42 11.70 0.40
C GLN A 68 3.04 13.09 0.67
N ASN A 69 4.10 13.17 1.47
CA ASN A 69 4.84 14.41 1.73
C ASN A 69 5.90 14.72 0.68
N VAL A 70 6.15 13.80 -0.26
CA VAL A 70 7.14 13.97 -1.33
C VAL A 70 6.40 14.16 -2.65
N ASP A 71 6.59 15.31 -3.29
CA ASP A 71 5.82 15.71 -4.48
C ASP A 71 5.87 14.67 -5.62
N SER A 72 7.03 14.06 -5.85
CA SER A 72 7.20 13.06 -6.91
C SER A 72 6.43 11.77 -6.67
N THR A 73 6.15 11.42 -5.41
CA THR A 73 5.45 10.17 -5.04
C THR A 73 4.01 10.41 -4.57
N LYS A 74 3.63 11.66 -4.29
CA LYS A 74 2.36 12.04 -3.66
C LYS A 74 1.14 11.45 -4.34
N THR A 75 1.02 11.61 -5.65
CA THR A 75 -0.13 11.13 -6.43
C THR A 75 -0.27 9.61 -6.34
N ALA A 76 0.83 8.87 -6.48
CA ALA A 76 0.84 7.42 -6.37
C ALA A 76 0.50 6.98 -4.94
N ALA A 77 1.08 7.64 -3.94
CA ALA A 77 0.87 7.34 -2.54
C ALA A 77 -0.60 7.54 -2.11
N VAL A 78 -1.24 8.65 -2.50
CA VAL A 78 -2.68 8.89 -2.27
C VAL A 78 -3.53 7.77 -2.90
N LYS A 79 -3.20 7.38 -4.14
CA LYS A 79 -3.94 6.31 -4.84
C LYS A 79 -3.83 4.99 -4.10
N PHE A 80 -2.61 4.57 -3.72
CA PHE A 80 -2.42 3.33 -2.98
C PHE A 80 -3.05 3.38 -1.59
N GLN A 81 -2.98 4.50 -0.87
CA GLN A 81 -3.61 4.64 0.44
C GLN A 81 -5.14 4.47 0.34
N LYS A 82 -5.78 5.05 -0.68
CA LYS A 82 -7.21 4.84 -0.95
C LYS A 82 -7.52 3.38 -1.27
N MET A 83 -6.70 2.72 -2.10
CA MET A 83 -6.88 1.29 -2.41
C MET A 83 -6.74 0.42 -1.14
N GLN A 84 -5.76 0.73 -0.29
CA GLN A 84 -5.53 0.05 0.98
C GLN A 84 -6.73 0.20 1.93
N ILE A 85 -7.25 1.42 2.10
CA ILE A 85 -8.44 1.66 2.94
C ILE A 85 -9.67 0.94 2.38
N ASN A 86 -9.89 0.96 1.06
CA ASN A 86 -11.00 0.25 0.43
C ASN A 86 -10.87 -1.28 0.60
N TYR A 87 -9.66 -1.82 0.59
CA TYR A 87 -9.42 -3.22 0.93
C TYR A 87 -9.81 -3.52 2.38
N TRP A 88 -9.37 -2.70 3.35
CA TRP A 88 -9.73 -2.87 4.76
C TRP A 88 -11.24 -2.79 5.01
N LEU A 89 -11.94 -1.86 4.36
CA LEU A 89 -13.40 -1.76 4.40
C LEU A 89 -14.08 -3.03 3.91
N LYS A 90 -13.66 -3.56 2.75
CA LYS A 90 -14.19 -4.82 2.20
C LYS A 90 -13.91 -6.01 3.10
N SER A 91 -12.73 -6.03 3.72
CA SER A 91 -12.34 -7.07 4.68
C SER A 91 -12.92 -6.86 6.09
N LYS A 92 -13.75 -5.84 6.31
CA LYS A 92 -14.39 -5.51 7.59
C LYS A 92 -13.39 -5.40 8.76
N GLN A 93 -12.23 -4.82 8.48
CA GLN A 93 -11.21 -4.57 9.51
C GLN A 93 -11.77 -3.64 10.60
N LYS A 94 -11.34 -3.83 11.84
CA LYS A 94 -11.82 -3.03 12.98
C LYS A 94 -11.33 -1.60 12.86
N ALA A 95 -12.19 -0.65 13.21
CA ALA A 95 -11.85 0.77 13.19
C ALA A 95 -10.62 1.09 14.09
N THR A 96 -10.48 0.40 15.23
CA THR A 96 -9.33 0.55 16.14
C THR A 96 -8.01 0.14 15.50
N ASP A 97 -8.02 -0.92 14.70
CA ASP A 97 -6.82 -1.41 14.00
C ASP A 97 -6.43 -0.41 12.91
N ILE A 98 -7.42 0.10 12.16
CA ILE A 98 -7.19 1.12 11.12
C ILE A 98 -6.70 2.44 11.72
N MET A 99 -7.23 2.87 12.87
CA MET A 99 -6.71 4.03 13.60
C MET A 99 -5.23 3.83 13.94
N THR A 100 -4.87 2.66 14.44
CA THR A 100 -3.48 2.32 14.77
C THR A 100 -2.60 2.33 13.52
N TRP A 101 -3.00 1.63 12.46
CA TRP A 101 -2.23 1.52 11.23
C TRP A 101 -2.01 2.86 10.52
N LEU A 102 -3.01 3.74 10.56
CA LEU A 102 -2.92 5.09 10.01
C LEU A 102 -2.18 6.07 10.93
N GLY A 103 -1.69 5.64 12.10
CA GLY A 103 -0.98 6.52 13.02
C GLY A 103 -1.87 7.57 13.70
N MET A 104 -3.17 7.29 13.86
CA MET A 104 -4.12 8.18 14.54
C MET A 104 -4.03 8.11 16.08
N THR A 105 -3.27 7.17 16.62
CA THR A 105 -3.10 6.96 18.07
C THR A 105 -2.00 7.84 18.68
N LYS A 106 -1.21 8.55 17.87
CA LYS A 106 -0.21 9.49 18.38
C LYS A 106 -0.86 10.75 18.95
N GLU A 107 -0.12 11.45 19.81
CA GLU A 107 -0.57 12.68 20.47
C GLU A 107 -1.03 13.76 19.48
N ASN A 108 -0.30 13.95 18.36
CA ASN A 108 -0.67 14.93 17.34
C ASN A 108 -0.62 14.35 15.91
N PRO A 109 -1.73 13.77 15.42
CA PRO A 109 -1.80 13.27 14.05
C PRO A 109 -1.71 14.39 13.01
N SER A 110 -0.96 14.12 11.95
CA SER A 110 -0.78 15.02 10.82
C SER A 110 -2.09 15.17 10.02
N ALA A 111 -2.14 16.19 9.16
CA ALA A 111 -3.26 16.39 8.26
C ALA A 111 -3.49 15.18 7.34
N ILE A 112 -2.43 14.50 6.89
CA ILE A 112 -2.52 13.35 5.98
C ILE A 112 -3.19 12.16 6.66
N GLU A 113 -2.81 11.86 7.90
CA GLU A 113 -3.39 10.74 8.67
C GLU A 113 -4.85 11.03 9.02
N LYS A 114 -5.14 12.27 9.44
CA LYS A 114 -6.51 12.74 9.69
C LYS A 114 -7.38 12.61 8.43
N LEU A 115 -6.86 13.00 7.26
CA LEU A 115 -7.56 12.87 5.98
C LEU A 115 -7.78 11.41 5.58
N ALA A 116 -6.78 10.54 5.76
CA ALA A 116 -6.89 9.12 5.49
C ALA A 116 -7.96 8.45 6.38
N PHE A 117 -7.96 8.77 7.68
CA PHE A 117 -8.95 8.24 8.61
C PHE A 117 -10.35 8.80 8.37
N LYS A 118 -10.45 10.09 8.02
CA LYS A 118 -11.72 10.70 7.58
C LYS A 118 -12.31 9.96 6.37
N TYR A 119 -11.49 9.66 5.37
CA TYR A 119 -11.92 8.89 4.19
C TYR A 119 -12.44 7.50 4.56
N TYR A 120 -11.78 6.81 5.50
CA TYR A 120 -12.28 5.54 6.04
C TYR A 120 -13.66 5.70 6.69
N ASN A 121 -13.83 6.64 7.62
CA ASN A 121 -15.08 6.84 8.35
C ASN A 121 -16.25 7.19 7.43
N GLU A 122 -16.05 8.10 6.47
CA GLU A 122 -17.09 8.49 5.50
C GLU A 122 -17.58 7.32 4.64
N LYS A 123 -16.73 6.31 4.43
CA LYS A 123 -17.05 5.12 3.64
C LYS A 123 -17.59 3.98 4.48
N ASN A 124 -17.17 3.87 5.75
CA ASN A 124 -17.63 2.82 6.66
C ASN A 124 -19.08 3.02 7.12
N LEU A 125 -19.59 4.25 7.07
CA LEU A 125 -20.96 4.61 7.44
C LEU A 125 -22.00 4.40 6.31
N ARG A 126 -21.57 3.91 5.14
CA ARG A 126 -22.43 3.63 3.98
C ARG A 126 -22.63 2.14 3.82
#